data_AF-A0A8X6WWW0-F1
#
_entry.id   AF-A0A8X6WWW0-F1
#
_cell.length_a   1.000
_cell.length_b   1.000
_cell.length_c   1.000
_cell.angle_alpha   90.00
_cell.angle_beta   90.00
_cell.angle_gamma   90.00
#
_symmetry.space_group_name_H-M   'P 1'
#
loop_
_entity.id
_entity.type
_entity.pdbx_description
1 polymer ?
#
loop_
_entity_poly.entity_id
_entity_poly.type
_entity_poly.pdbx_seq_one_letter_code
_entity_poly.pdbx_strand_id
1 'polypeptide(L)'
;MWKKAPHARWQAEMTGMRQILYKFGLIPLSEIQGQRVPFLQSAGDDTFAALKENGFTYDSSMPSRAFMDPPLWPYTLDYGYLQDCQIPPCPKSTYPGLWLFPMIQWKQTSKVGNTVMDFHCSMLDACTPYPTTEKETYAYMMDNFERHYTSNKAPFPVFLHEAWLRDENRYGFTC
;
A
#
# COMPACT_ATOMS: atom_id res chain seq x y z
N MET A 1 7.24 6.01 16.53
CA MET A 1 8.60 5.84 15.97
C MET A 1 8.72 6.46 14.57
N TRP A 2 7.79 6.21 13.63
CA TRP A 2 7.81 6.81 12.28
C TRP A 2 7.04 8.12 12.13
N LYS A 3 5.85 8.23 12.73
CA LYS A 3 4.94 9.39 12.64
C LYS A 3 5.58 10.77 12.92
N LYS A 4 6.62 10.79 13.76
CA LYS A 4 7.35 11.99 14.19
C LYS A 4 8.85 11.89 13.87
N ALA A 5 9.23 10.98 12.98
CA ALA A 5 10.62 10.83 12.57
C ALA A 5 11.03 12.08 11.77
N PRO A 6 12.15 12.73 12.12
CA PRO A 6 12.61 13.91 11.41
C PRO A 6 13.05 13.54 10.00
N HIS A 7 13.03 14.53 9.09
CA HIS A 7 13.48 14.39 7.72
C HIS A 7 14.82 13.64 7.55
N ALA A 8 15.85 14.00 8.33
CA ALA A 8 17.16 13.34 8.27
C ALA A 8 17.11 11.83 8.54
N ARG A 9 16.17 11.38 9.40
CA ARG A 9 15.95 9.95 9.63
C ARG A 9 15.34 9.28 8.41
N TRP A 10 14.37 9.91 7.75
CA TRP A 10 13.79 9.37 6.52
C TRP A 10 14.84 9.25 5.41
N GLN A 11 15.67 10.27 5.23
CA GLN A 11 16.79 10.19 4.29
C GLN A 11 17.70 9.00 4.61
N ALA A 12 18.12 8.85 5.87
CA ALA A 12 19.01 7.75 6.28
C ALA A 12 18.40 6.36 6.07
N GLU A 13 17.13 6.16 6.47
CA GLU A 13 16.46 4.86 6.38
C GLU A 13 16.17 4.47 4.92
N MET A 14 15.66 5.40 4.11
CA MET A 14 15.31 5.14 2.71
C MET A 14 16.55 4.94 1.83
N THR A 15 17.51 5.86 1.92
CA THR A 15 18.74 5.75 1.12
C THR A 15 19.63 4.63 1.61
N GLY A 16 19.67 4.37 2.93
CA GLY A 16 20.39 3.27 3.52
C GLY A 16 19.93 1.91 2.97
N MET A 17 18.61 1.67 2.95
CA MET A 17 18.07 0.44 2.37
C MET A 17 18.37 0.33 0.87
N ARG A 18 18.26 1.42 0.11
CA ARG A 18 18.64 1.45 -1.32
C ARG A 18 20.12 1.11 -1.53
N GLN A 19 21.02 1.60 -0.68
CA GLN A 19 22.44 1.27 -0.73
C GLN A 19 22.73 -0.19 -0.36
N ILE A 20 22.00 -0.75 0.60
CA ILE A 20 22.10 -2.17 0.97
C ILE A 20 21.70 -3.05 -0.23
N LEU A 21 20.58 -2.75 -0.89
CA LEU A 21 20.15 -3.48 -2.10
C LEU A 21 21.15 -3.37 -3.24
N TYR A 22 21.71 -2.18 -3.46
CA TYR A 22 22.76 -1.99 -4.47
C TYR A 22 24.01 -2.84 -4.18
N LYS A 23 24.52 -2.75 -2.95
CA LYS A 23 25.78 -3.40 -2.58
C LYS A 23 25.66 -4.92 -2.46
N PHE A 24 24.61 -5.41 -1.82
CA PHE A 24 24.47 -6.83 -1.47
C PHE A 24 23.50 -7.58 -2.39
N GLY A 25 22.52 -6.89 -2.97
CA GLY A 25 21.62 -7.45 -3.98
C GLY A 25 22.17 -7.35 -5.41
N LEU A 26 23.26 -6.59 -5.62
CA LEU A 26 23.88 -6.35 -6.93
C LEU A 26 22.91 -5.71 -7.95
N ILE A 27 21.95 -4.92 -7.46
CA ILE A 27 20.95 -4.24 -8.29
C ILE A 27 21.41 -2.80 -8.56
N PRO A 28 21.50 -2.32 -9.81
CA PRO A 28 21.85 -0.94 -10.09
C PRO A 28 20.95 0.07 -9.35
N LEU A 29 21.53 1.15 -8.82
CA LEU A 29 20.76 2.17 -8.08
C LEU A 29 19.59 2.76 -8.89
N SER A 30 19.75 2.84 -10.22
CA SER A 30 18.73 3.32 -11.15
C SER A 30 17.50 2.41 -11.24
N GLU A 31 17.61 1.14 -10.86
CA GLU A 31 16.51 0.18 -10.85
C GLU A 31 15.74 0.17 -9.52
N ILE A 32 16.31 0.74 -8.45
CA ILE A 32 15.67 0.82 -7.13
C ILE A 32 14.94 2.15 -7.00
N GLN A 33 13.71 2.18 -7.52
CA GLN A 33 12.98 3.44 -7.73
C GLN A 33 11.88 3.74 -6.73
N GLY A 34 11.31 2.72 -6.10
CA GLY A 34 10.14 2.84 -5.24
C GLY A 34 10.46 2.81 -3.75
N GLN A 35 9.51 3.31 -2.95
CA GLN A 35 9.50 3.15 -1.50
C GLN A 35 8.12 2.68 -1.00
N ARG A 36 8.13 1.88 0.06
CA ARG A 36 7.00 1.69 0.98
C ARG A 36 7.46 1.82 2.41
N VAL A 37 6.83 2.69 3.18
CA VAL A 37 7.21 2.94 4.58
C VAL A 37 6.72 1.82 5.50
N PRO A 38 7.48 1.48 6.56
CA PRO A 38 7.05 0.47 7.53
C PRO A 38 5.72 0.84 8.21
N PHE A 39 4.86 -0.17 8.38
CA PHE A 39 3.52 -0.03 8.98
C PHE A 39 2.60 0.98 8.27
N LEU A 40 2.94 1.38 7.03
CA LEU A 40 2.23 2.41 6.26
C LEU A 40 2.16 3.77 6.97
N GLN A 41 3.05 4.00 7.95
CA GLN A 41 3.11 5.23 8.73
C GLN A 41 4.19 6.17 8.17
N SER A 42 3.77 7.19 7.42
CA SER A 42 4.65 8.29 7.02
C SER A 42 4.73 9.38 8.12
N ALA A 43 5.59 10.38 7.89
CA ALA A 43 5.66 11.63 8.65
C ALA A 43 5.21 12.83 7.80
N GLY A 44 4.34 12.62 6.80
CA GLY A 44 3.86 13.68 5.91
C GLY A 44 5.02 14.27 5.10
N ASP A 45 5.12 15.60 5.07
CA ASP A 45 6.09 16.30 4.22
C ASP A 45 7.55 15.90 4.48
N ASP A 46 7.92 15.53 5.72
CA ASP A 46 9.27 15.05 6.04
C ASP A 46 9.65 13.80 5.23
N THR A 47 8.69 12.88 5.05
CA THR A 47 8.87 11.65 4.28
C THR A 47 8.96 11.94 2.79
N PHE A 48 8.02 12.71 2.24
CA PHE A 48 7.92 12.94 0.80
C PHE A 48 9.02 13.87 0.29
N ALA A 49 9.48 14.84 1.10
CA ALA A 49 10.67 15.63 0.79
C ALA A 49 11.92 14.75 0.69
N ALA A 50 12.13 13.86 1.66
CA ALA A 50 13.26 12.93 1.64
C ALA A 50 13.26 12.03 0.40
N LEU A 51 12.08 11.53 -0.02
CA LEU A 51 11.94 10.76 -1.26
C LEU A 51 12.35 11.56 -2.50
N LYS A 52 11.79 12.76 -2.64
CA LYS A 52 12.00 13.61 -3.81
C LYS A 52 13.47 14.02 -3.95
N GLU A 53 14.08 14.48 -2.86
CA GLU A 53 15.48 14.91 -2.83
C GLU A 53 16.45 13.77 -3.16
N ASN A 54 16.09 12.54 -2.82
CA ASN A 54 16.92 11.37 -3.05
C ASN A 54 16.58 10.61 -4.34
N GLY A 55 15.75 11.18 -5.22
CA GLY A 55 15.49 10.65 -6.55
C GLY A 55 14.68 9.34 -6.58
N PHE A 56 13.86 9.09 -5.56
CA PHE A 56 12.81 8.07 -5.68
C PHE A 56 11.74 8.56 -6.66
N THR A 57 11.18 7.65 -7.45
CA THR A 57 10.19 8.01 -8.47
C THR A 57 8.76 7.77 -8.01
N TYR A 58 8.55 6.86 -7.05
CA TYR A 58 7.22 6.62 -6.49
C TYR A 58 7.20 6.17 -5.03
N ASP A 59 6.10 6.48 -4.34
CA ASP A 59 5.71 5.92 -3.04
C ASP A 59 4.46 5.03 -3.19
N SER A 60 4.41 3.93 -2.44
CA SER A 60 3.22 3.09 -2.31
C SER A 60 2.89 2.80 -0.84
N SER A 61 2.74 3.86 -0.05
CA SER A 61 2.50 3.77 1.40
C SER A 61 1.13 4.26 1.84
N MET A 62 0.39 4.93 0.96
CA MET A 62 -0.75 5.75 1.33
C MET A 62 -2.08 5.06 1.00
N PRO A 63 -2.81 4.54 2.00
CA PRO A 63 -4.09 3.93 1.75
C PRO A 63 -5.22 4.92 1.55
N SER A 64 -6.21 4.51 0.76
CA SER A 64 -7.42 5.28 0.50
C SER A 64 -8.66 4.41 0.73
N ARG A 65 -9.62 4.96 1.48
CA ARG A 65 -10.95 4.37 1.67
C ARG A 65 -12.01 5.17 0.92
N ALA A 66 -11.93 6.49 0.96
CA ALA A 66 -12.93 7.37 0.36
C ALA A 66 -12.99 7.23 -1.17
N PHE A 67 -11.91 6.77 -1.80
CA PHE A 67 -11.80 6.62 -3.25
C PHE A 67 -11.60 5.16 -3.66
N MET A 68 -12.43 4.29 -3.09
CA MET A 68 -12.47 2.87 -3.39
C MET A 68 -13.36 2.52 -4.59
N ASP A 69 -14.42 3.30 -4.82
CA ASP A 69 -15.46 3.01 -5.81
C ASP A 69 -15.95 4.33 -6.45
N PRO A 70 -15.44 4.71 -7.64
CA PRO A 70 -14.40 4.03 -8.40
C PRO A 70 -13.00 4.17 -7.77
N PRO A 71 -12.11 3.17 -7.92
CA PRO A 71 -10.77 3.19 -7.32
C PRO A 71 -9.86 4.26 -7.95
N LEU A 72 -8.99 4.90 -7.16
CA LEU A 72 -8.02 5.86 -7.70
C LEU A 72 -6.96 5.20 -8.58
N TRP A 73 -6.67 5.86 -9.69
CA TRP A 73 -5.45 5.62 -10.46
C TRP A 73 -4.23 6.23 -9.76
N PRO A 74 -3.01 5.70 -9.96
CA PRO A 74 -1.80 6.38 -9.56
C PRO A 74 -1.74 7.80 -10.13
N TYR A 75 -1.21 8.74 -9.35
CA TYR A 75 -1.12 10.15 -9.72
C TYR A 75 0.19 10.74 -9.22
N THR A 76 0.62 11.84 -9.83
CA THR A 76 1.77 12.61 -9.35
C THR A 76 1.37 13.60 -8.28
N LEU A 77 2.29 13.91 -7.37
CA LEU A 77 2.12 14.93 -6.34
C LEU A 77 2.40 16.36 -6.87
N ASP A 78 2.32 16.56 -8.19
CA ASP A 78 2.52 17.86 -8.85
C ASP A 78 1.53 18.91 -8.31
N TYR A 79 0.28 18.50 -8.09
CA TYR A 79 -0.82 19.33 -7.60
C TYR A 79 -1.23 19.01 -6.15
N GLY A 80 -0.37 18.29 -5.43
CA GLY A 80 -0.58 17.90 -4.04
C GLY A 80 -1.29 16.56 -3.86
N TYR A 81 -1.68 16.28 -2.62
CA TYR A 81 -2.29 15.02 -2.21
C TYR A 81 -3.80 15.03 -2.44
N LEU A 82 -4.31 14.10 -3.25
CA LEU A 82 -5.69 14.12 -3.76
C LEU A 82 -6.66 13.19 -3.01
N GLN A 83 -6.13 12.28 -2.18
CA GLN A 83 -6.94 11.26 -1.51
C GLN A 83 -7.15 11.56 -0.02
N ASP A 84 -7.96 10.73 0.64
CA ASP A 84 -8.18 10.78 2.07
C ASP A 84 -6.92 10.38 2.87
N CYS A 85 -6.76 10.98 4.05
CA CYS A 85 -5.61 10.71 4.92
C CYS A 85 -5.97 9.66 5.97
N GLN A 86 -5.93 8.38 5.58
CA GLN A 86 -6.27 7.26 6.47
C GLN A 86 -5.28 7.09 7.63
N ILE A 87 -3.98 7.31 7.39
CA ILE A 87 -2.92 7.19 8.40
C ILE A 87 -2.16 8.53 8.49
N PRO A 88 -2.57 9.44 9.39
CA PRO A 88 -1.95 10.76 9.49
C PRO A 88 -0.57 10.72 10.14
N PRO A 89 0.34 11.64 9.79
CA PRO A 89 0.15 12.75 8.83
C PRO A 89 0.39 12.36 7.37
N CYS A 90 -0.33 13.01 6.45
CA CYS A 90 -0.14 12.91 4.99
C CYS A 90 0.58 14.18 4.48
N PRO A 91 1.22 14.14 3.29
CA PRO A 91 1.88 15.32 2.74
C PRO A 91 0.86 16.44 2.47
N LYS A 92 1.27 17.67 2.75
CA LYS A 92 0.50 18.89 2.50
C LYS A 92 1.12 19.74 1.40
N SER A 93 2.42 19.56 1.17
CA SER A 93 3.18 20.23 0.12
C SER A 93 3.06 19.48 -1.22
N THR A 94 3.54 20.09 -2.30
CA THR A 94 3.63 19.45 -3.62
C THR A 94 5.03 18.88 -3.86
N TYR A 95 5.11 17.78 -4.60
CA TYR A 95 6.37 17.10 -4.92
C TYR A 95 6.42 16.75 -6.41
N PRO A 96 6.80 17.72 -7.27
CA PRO A 96 6.66 17.53 -8.71
C PRO A 96 7.39 16.30 -9.25
N GLY A 97 6.73 15.52 -10.09
CA GLY A 97 7.25 14.28 -10.70
C GLY A 97 7.33 13.06 -9.78
N LEU A 98 7.04 13.20 -8.47
CA LEU A 98 6.96 12.06 -7.56
C LEU A 98 5.58 11.42 -7.68
N TRP A 99 5.54 10.14 -8.02
CA TRP A 99 4.30 9.37 -8.14
C TRP A 99 3.82 8.84 -6.79
N LEU A 100 2.52 8.82 -6.60
CA LEU A 100 1.85 8.11 -5.55
C LEU A 100 1.05 6.95 -6.16
N PHE A 101 1.36 5.74 -5.72
CA PHE A 101 0.58 4.54 -6.02
C PHE A 101 -0.34 4.26 -4.84
N PRO A 102 -1.61 4.72 -4.89
CA PRO A 102 -2.53 4.60 -3.76
C PRO A 102 -2.76 3.14 -3.40
N MET A 103 -2.77 2.85 -2.11
CA MET A 103 -3.16 1.53 -1.61
C MET A 103 -4.68 1.50 -1.44
N ILE A 104 -5.39 1.23 -2.53
CA ILE A 104 -6.85 1.09 -2.51
C ILE A 104 -7.22 0.00 -1.50
N GLN A 105 -8.06 0.34 -0.53
CA GLN A 105 -8.43 -0.62 0.50
C GLN A 105 -9.26 -1.77 -0.09
N TRP A 106 -8.94 -2.96 0.36
CA TRP A 106 -9.75 -4.15 0.20
C TRP A 106 -10.99 -4.04 1.08
N LYS A 107 -12.06 -4.70 0.64
CA LYS A 107 -13.32 -4.84 1.38
C LYS A 107 -13.59 -6.31 1.64
N GLN A 108 -13.86 -6.66 2.89
CA GLN A 108 -14.29 -7.98 3.31
C GLN A 108 -15.67 -7.87 3.96
N THR A 109 -16.66 -8.48 3.34
CA THR A 109 -18.04 -8.49 3.86
C THR A 109 -18.25 -9.74 4.68
N SER A 110 -18.67 -9.58 5.94
CA SER A 110 -18.93 -10.70 6.85
C SER A 110 -20.25 -10.53 7.60
N LYS A 111 -20.90 -11.67 7.91
CA LYS A 111 -22.10 -11.71 8.76
C LYS A 111 -21.68 -11.89 10.21
N VAL A 112 -21.99 -10.88 11.03
CA VAL A 112 -21.79 -10.93 12.49
C VAL A 112 -23.16 -10.97 13.14
N GLY A 113 -23.61 -12.16 13.54
CA GLY A 113 -24.98 -12.40 13.99
C GLY A 113 -25.99 -12.17 12.85
N ASN A 114 -26.96 -11.28 13.07
CA ASN A 114 -27.97 -10.91 12.07
C ASN A 114 -27.57 -9.69 11.21
N THR A 115 -26.36 -9.16 11.37
CA THR A 115 -25.89 -7.96 10.66
C THR A 115 -24.83 -8.30 9.63
N VAL A 116 -24.93 -7.71 8.45
CA VAL A 116 -23.85 -7.72 7.43
C VAL A 116 -22.97 -6.51 7.68
N MET A 117 -21.66 -6.73 7.86
CA MET A 117 -20.67 -5.68 8.09
C MET A 117 -19.56 -5.75 7.04
N ASP A 118 -19.14 -4.57 6.59
CA ASP A 118 -17.98 -4.41 5.72
C ASP A 118 -16.75 -4.00 6.54
N PHE A 119 -15.68 -4.77 6.37
CA PHE A 119 -14.37 -4.49 6.94
C PHE A 119 -13.43 -4.03 5.84
N HIS A 120 -12.63 -3.01 6.13
CA HIS A 120 -11.69 -2.45 5.16
C HIS A 120 -10.25 -2.57 5.66
N CYS A 121 -9.35 -2.93 4.75
CA CYS A 121 -7.92 -3.06 5.06
C CYS A 121 -7.07 -2.65 3.87
N SER A 122 -5.84 -2.20 4.15
CA SER A 122 -4.90 -1.75 3.11
C SER A 122 -3.99 -2.85 2.58
N MET A 123 -3.94 -3.97 3.31
CA MET A 123 -3.17 -5.16 2.99
C MET A 123 -4.12 -6.34 3.07
N LEU A 124 -4.01 -7.27 2.13
CA LEU A 124 -4.86 -8.44 2.03
C LEU A 124 -4.84 -9.26 3.34
N ASP A 125 -3.66 -9.39 3.93
CA ASP A 125 -3.40 -10.11 5.17
C ASP A 125 -3.76 -9.33 6.44
N ALA A 126 -4.45 -8.19 6.32
CA ALA A 126 -4.91 -7.39 7.46
C ALA A 126 -6.45 -7.27 7.55
N CYS A 127 -7.21 -7.79 6.56
CA CYS A 127 -8.66 -7.79 6.62
C CYS A 127 -9.17 -8.88 7.58
N THR A 128 -10.07 -8.48 8.49
CA THR A 128 -10.73 -9.43 9.39
C THR A 128 -12.23 -9.46 9.09
N PRO A 129 -12.90 -10.63 9.21
CA PRO A 129 -12.31 -11.95 9.47
C PRO A 129 -11.48 -12.44 8.26
N TYR A 130 -10.38 -13.14 8.55
CA TYR A 130 -9.55 -13.76 7.52
C TYR A 130 -10.32 -14.88 6.82
N PRO A 131 -10.17 -15.04 5.49
CA PRO A 131 -10.63 -16.25 4.84
C PRO A 131 -9.85 -17.45 5.40
N THR A 132 -10.55 -18.54 5.66
CA THR A 132 -9.99 -19.75 6.30
C THR A 132 -9.95 -20.95 5.35
N THR A 133 -10.63 -20.85 4.21
CA THR A 133 -10.67 -21.89 3.18
C THR A 133 -10.25 -21.34 1.82
N GLU A 134 -9.85 -22.23 0.91
CA GLU A 134 -9.57 -21.92 -0.49
C GLU A 134 -10.74 -21.18 -1.16
N LYS A 135 -11.95 -21.70 -0.98
CA LYS A 135 -13.17 -21.12 -1.55
C LYS A 135 -13.44 -19.70 -1.03
N GLU A 136 -13.28 -19.47 0.26
CA GLU A 136 -13.42 -18.14 0.86
C GLU A 136 -12.35 -17.18 0.34
N THR A 137 -11.11 -17.66 0.22
CA THR A 137 -9.98 -16.87 -0.28
C THR A 137 -10.21 -16.46 -1.74
N TYR A 138 -10.61 -17.42 -2.59
CA TYR A 138 -10.95 -17.15 -3.99
C TYR A 138 -12.08 -16.11 -4.11
N ALA A 139 -13.18 -16.30 -3.37
CA ALA A 139 -14.31 -15.37 -3.39
C ALA A 139 -13.89 -13.97 -2.93
N TYR A 140 -13.14 -13.87 -1.83
CA TYR A 140 -12.63 -12.60 -1.30
C TYR A 140 -11.73 -11.85 -2.31
N MET A 141 -10.82 -12.58 -2.98
CA MET A 141 -9.96 -12.01 -4.02
C MET A 141 -10.76 -11.57 -5.25
N MET A 142 -11.70 -12.40 -5.70
CA MET A 142 -12.51 -12.11 -6.88
C MET A 142 -13.45 -10.92 -6.65
N ASP A 143 -14.10 -10.83 -5.50
CA ASP A 143 -14.97 -9.71 -5.15
C ASP A 143 -14.22 -8.36 -5.18
N ASN A 144 -12.96 -8.35 -4.71
CA ASN A 144 -12.14 -7.14 -4.76
C ASN A 144 -11.57 -6.86 -6.16
N PHE A 145 -11.21 -7.89 -6.92
CA PHE A 145 -10.80 -7.75 -8.32
C PHE A 145 -11.91 -7.15 -9.19
N GLU A 146 -13.13 -7.69 -9.07
CA GLU A 146 -14.28 -7.27 -9.88
C GLU A 146 -14.66 -5.81 -9.64
N ARG A 147 -14.48 -5.28 -8.41
CA ARG A 147 -14.65 -3.85 -8.12
C ARG A 147 -13.76 -2.96 -8.99
N HIS A 148 -12.51 -3.36 -9.21
CA HIS A 148 -11.61 -2.65 -10.10
C HIS A 148 -11.98 -2.91 -11.57
N TYR A 149 -12.17 -4.18 -11.94
CA TYR A 149 -12.34 -4.62 -13.32
C TYR A 149 -13.62 -4.10 -13.99
N THR A 150 -14.74 -4.07 -13.26
CA THR A 150 -16.05 -3.64 -13.77
C THR A 150 -16.29 -2.13 -13.69
N SER A 151 -15.43 -1.39 -12.98
CA SER A 151 -15.52 0.07 -12.87
C SER A 151 -14.55 0.77 -13.83
N ASN A 152 -13.55 1.49 -13.31
CA ASN A 152 -12.60 2.28 -14.09
C ASN A 152 -11.27 1.57 -14.36
N LYS A 153 -11.12 0.29 -13.96
CA LYS A 153 -9.94 -0.55 -14.18
C LYS A 153 -8.64 0.03 -13.61
N ALA A 154 -8.72 0.87 -12.56
CA ALA A 154 -7.53 1.29 -11.85
C ALA A 154 -6.74 0.07 -11.35
N PRO A 155 -5.39 0.14 -11.25
CA PRO A 155 -4.58 -0.97 -10.79
C PRO A 155 -5.12 -1.62 -9.52
N PHE A 156 -5.17 -2.95 -9.50
CA PHE A 156 -5.61 -3.73 -8.35
C PHE A 156 -4.38 -4.25 -7.59
N PRO A 157 -3.93 -3.55 -6.52
CA PRO A 157 -2.77 -3.98 -5.79
C PRO A 157 -3.07 -5.15 -4.83
N VAL A 158 -2.27 -6.20 -4.93
CA VAL A 158 -2.27 -7.32 -3.99
C VAL A 158 -1.05 -7.18 -3.08
N PHE A 159 -1.24 -6.59 -1.90
CA PHE A 159 -0.18 -6.39 -0.91
C PHE A 159 -0.39 -7.34 0.27
N LEU A 160 0.65 -8.11 0.61
CA LEU A 160 0.63 -9.09 1.69
C LEU A 160 2.05 -9.31 2.25
N HIS A 161 2.14 -9.95 3.41
CA HIS A 161 3.37 -10.58 3.87
C HIS A 161 3.35 -12.08 3.53
N GLU A 162 4.50 -12.64 3.18
CA GLU A 162 4.64 -14.06 2.79
C GLU A 162 4.08 -15.02 3.85
N ALA A 163 4.16 -14.69 5.14
CA ALA A 163 3.61 -15.52 6.21
C ALA A 163 2.11 -15.82 6.03
N TRP A 164 1.36 -14.92 5.38
CA TRP A 164 -0.06 -15.14 5.09
C TRP A 164 -0.28 -16.29 4.08
N LEU A 165 0.69 -16.52 3.18
CA LEU A 165 0.65 -17.59 2.17
C LEU A 165 0.95 -18.98 2.73
N ARG A 166 1.45 -19.09 3.97
CA ARG A 166 1.84 -20.37 4.57
C ARG A 166 0.69 -21.21 5.09
N ASP A 167 -0.52 -20.65 5.18
CA ASP A 167 -1.71 -21.39 5.62
C ASP A 167 -2.28 -22.18 4.43
N GLU A 168 -1.95 -23.47 4.36
CA GLU A 168 -2.36 -24.37 3.27
C GLU A 168 -3.88 -24.42 3.08
N ASN A 169 -4.65 -24.21 4.15
CA ASN A 169 -6.12 -24.22 4.09
C ASN A 169 -6.67 -23.09 3.19
N ARG A 170 -5.92 -21.99 3.00
CA ARG A 170 -6.35 -20.83 2.20
C ARG A 170 -6.09 -20.97 0.71
N TYR A 171 -5.21 -21.86 0.27
CA TYR A 171 -4.81 -21.92 -1.16
C TYR A 171 -4.94 -23.30 -1.79
N GLY A 172 -5.13 -24.36 -1.00
CA GLY A 172 -5.22 -25.72 -1.55
C GLY A 172 -3.95 -26.22 -2.26
N PHE A 173 -2.86 -25.44 -2.23
CA PHE A 173 -1.57 -25.82 -2.76
C PHE A 173 -0.69 -26.35 -1.62
N THR A 174 -0.24 -27.59 -1.76
CA THR A 174 0.93 -28.10 -1.05
C THR A 174 2.15 -27.58 -1.79
N CYS A 175 3.05 -26.89 -1.08
CA CYS A 175 4.35 -26.46 -1.63
C CYS A 175 5.25 -27.66 -1.92
#